data_AF-A0A924SUZ6-F1
#
_entry.id   AF-A0A924SUZ6-F1
#
_cell.length_a   1.000
_cell.length_b   1.000
_cell.length_c   1.000
_cell.angle_alpha   90.00
_cell.angle_beta   90.00
_cell.angle_gamma   90.00
#
_symmetry.space_group_name_H-M   'P 1'
#
loop_
_entity.id
_entity.type
_entity.pdbx_description
1 polymer ?
#
loop_
_entity_poly.entity_id
_entity_poly.type
_entity_poly.pdbx_seq_one_letter_code
_entity_poly.pdbx_strand_id
1 'polypeptide(L)' 'PLHARQLVETYCLYDEANYFVPEHGFKKMDLVNFLNHSDQPNVISINDGEYFEAIKDIAAGEELLVDYGGLVD' A
#
# COMPACT_ATOMS: atom_id res chain seq x y z
N PRO A 1 5.43 -23.79 0.55
CA PRO A 1 5.68 -24.00 1.99
C PRO A 1 4.74 -23.12 2.84
N LEU A 2 4.46 -23.48 4.09
CA LEU A 2 3.53 -22.70 4.94
C LEU A 2 3.99 -21.24 5.11
N HIS A 3 5.27 -21.01 5.41
CA HIS A 3 5.83 -19.67 5.57
C HIS A 3 5.67 -18.79 4.33
N ALA A 4 5.79 -19.37 3.12
CA ALA A 4 5.63 -18.63 1.88
C ALA A 4 4.15 -18.27 1.62
N ARG A 5 3.23 -19.16 1.99
CA ARG A 5 1.79 -18.92 1.84
C ARG A 5 1.30 -17.83 2.78
N GLN A 6 1.71 -17.86 4.05
CA GLN A 6 1.37 -16.83 5.03
C GLN A 6 1.85 -15.43 4.61
N LEU A 7 3.02 -15.36 3.97
CA LEU A 7 3.58 -14.10 3.48
C LEU A 7 2.72 -13.51 2.35
N VAL A 8 2.27 -14.36 1.41
CA VAL A 8 1.36 -13.95 0.33
C VAL A 8 0.00 -13.56 0.88
N GLU A 9 -0.59 -14.36 1.76
CA GLU A 9 -1.93 -14.12 2.35
C GLU A 9 -1.97 -12.86 3.22
N THR A 10 -0.85 -12.47 3.83
CA THR A 10 -0.80 -11.29 4.72
C THR A 10 -0.57 -10.00 3.95
N TYR A 11 0.22 -10.03 2.87
CA TYR A 11 0.80 -8.83 2.27
C TYR A 11 0.49 -8.63 0.78
N CYS A 12 -0.21 -9.56 0.13
CA CYS A 12 -0.59 -9.40 -1.27
C CYS A 12 -2.07 -9.06 -1.38
N LEU A 13 -2.37 -8.15 -2.31
CA LEU A 13 -3.73 -7.96 -2.78
C LEU A 13 -4.24 -9.26 -3.42
N TYR A 14 -5.54 -9.48 -3.34
CA TYR A 14 -6.19 -10.66 -3.90
C TYR A 14 -7.57 -10.29 -4.47
N ASP A 15 -8.00 -11.06 -5.47
CA ASP A 15 -9.38 -11.09 -5.97
C ASP A 15 -10.04 -12.43 -5.62
N GLU A 16 -11.24 -12.68 -6.13
CA GLU A 16 -11.99 -13.93 -5.84
C GLU A 16 -11.22 -15.21 -6.23
N ALA A 17 -10.24 -15.13 -7.13
CA ALA A 17 -9.55 -16.29 -7.70
C ALA A 17 -8.02 -16.26 -7.53
N ASN A 18 -7.38 -15.10 -7.33
CA ASN A 18 -5.93 -14.93 -7.48
C ASN A 18 -5.32 -14.02 -6.40
N TYR A 19 -4.03 -14.24 -6.14
CA TYR A 19 -3.17 -13.31 -5.40
C TYR A 19 -2.23 -12.60 -6.36
N PHE A 20 -2.07 -11.29 -6.18
CA PHE A 20 -1.16 -10.45 -6.96
C PHE A 20 0.21 -10.40 -6.28
N VAL A 21 1.15 -11.21 -6.77
CA VAL A 21 2.50 -11.33 -6.19
C VAL A 21 3.49 -10.44 -6.95
N PRO A 22 4.35 -9.66 -6.25
CA PRO A 22 5.33 -8.78 -6.90
C PRO A 22 6.33 -9.55 -7.77
N GLU A 23 6.55 -9.10 -9.00
CA GLU A 23 7.52 -9.71 -9.94
C GLU A 23 8.95 -9.72 -9.38
N HIS A 24 9.33 -8.67 -8.64
CA HIS A 24 10.66 -8.55 -8.03
C HIS A 24 10.80 -9.26 -6.67
N GLY A 25 9.75 -9.95 -6.22
CA GLY A 25 9.68 -10.68 -4.97
C GLY A 25 9.65 -9.79 -3.71
N PHE A 26 9.47 -10.43 -2.55
CA PHE A 26 9.26 -9.77 -1.25
C PHE A 26 10.51 -9.16 -0.60
N LYS A 27 11.64 -9.07 -1.33
CA LYS A 27 12.87 -8.44 -0.80
C LYS A 27 12.73 -6.92 -0.67
N LYS A 28 11.75 -6.34 -1.37
CA LYS A 28 11.33 -4.94 -1.22
C LYS A 28 9.83 -4.96 -0.91
N MET A 29 9.47 -4.52 0.29
CA MET A 29 8.06 -4.33 0.64
C MET A 29 7.60 -2.99 0.10
N ASP A 30 6.38 -2.98 -0.44
CA ASP A 30 5.78 -1.77 -0.99
C ASP A 30 5.42 -0.78 0.14
N LEU A 31 5.61 0.51 -0.12
CA LEU A 31 5.27 1.62 0.77
C LEU A 31 3.82 1.55 1.26
N VAL A 32 2.90 1.03 0.44
CA VAL A 32 1.49 0.86 0.81
C VAL A 32 1.31 0.05 2.11
N ASN A 33 2.24 -0.86 2.43
CA ASN A 33 2.18 -1.67 3.65
C ASN A 33 2.57 -0.90 4.92
N PHE A 34 3.11 0.31 4.80
CA PHE A 34 3.60 1.12 5.91
C PHE A 34 2.86 2.45 6.06
N LEU A 35 2.03 2.84 5.09
CA LEU A 35 1.27 4.08 5.14
C LEU A 35 0.03 3.91 6.02
N ASN A 36 -0.06 4.73 7.07
CA ASN A 36 -1.20 4.76 7.97
C ASN A 36 -2.36 5.57 7.39
N HIS A 37 -3.55 5.33 7.93
CA HIS A 37 -4.77 6.03 7.56
C HIS A 37 -4.92 7.40 8.23
N SER A 38 -5.48 8.37 7.51
CA SER A 38 -6.04 9.61 8.06
C SER A 38 -7.21 10.13 7.21
N ASP A 39 -8.21 10.74 7.84
CA ASP A 39 -9.28 11.51 7.16
C ASP A 39 -8.77 12.84 6.57
N GLN A 40 -7.54 13.24 6.88
CA GLN A 40 -6.87 14.44 6.34
C GLN A 40 -5.50 14.07 5.76
N PRO A 41 -5.44 13.16 4.76
CA PRO A 41 -4.20 12.61 4.25
C PRO A 41 -3.31 13.69 3.65
N ASN A 42 -2.02 13.38 3.47
CA ASN A 42 -1.07 14.22 2.74
C ASN A 42 -0.51 13.53 1.48
N VAL A 43 -0.90 12.27 1.26
CA VAL A 43 -0.54 11.48 0.09
C VAL A 43 -1.80 10.79 -0.48
N ILE A 44 -1.87 10.71 -1.82
CA ILE A 44 -2.89 9.95 -2.58
C ILE A 44 -2.22 8.79 -3.32
N SER A 45 -2.92 7.66 -3.42
CA SER A 45 -2.56 6.52 -4.25
C SER A 45 -2.98 6.74 -5.71
N ILE A 46 -2.07 6.49 -6.65
CA ILE A 46 -2.29 6.59 -8.10
C ILE A 46 -2.10 5.20 -8.70
N ASN A 47 -2.98 4.82 -9.64
CA ASN A 47 -3.00 3.50 -10.28
C ASN A 47 -2.98 2.35 -9.25
N ASP A 48 -3.95 2.33 -8.33
CA ASP A 48 -4.13 1.23 -7.36
C ASP A 48 -2.89 0.94 -6.48
N GLY A 49 -2.08 1.97 -6.18
CA GLY A 49 -0.91 1.86 -5.32
C GLY A 49 0.41 1.71 -6.07
N GLU A 50 0.41 1.84 -7.40
CA GLU A 50 1.64 1.87 -8.20
C GLU A 50 2.51 3.09 -7.85
N TYR A 51 1.88 4.25 -7.63
CA TYR A 51 2.55 5.48 -7.23
C TYR A 51 1.80 6.22 -6.13
N PHE A 52 2.53 7.09 -5.45
CA PHE A 52 2.01 7.97 -4.42
C PHE A 52 2.36 9.42 -4.73
N GLU A 53 1.36 10.30 -4.70
CA GLU A 53 1.52 11.73 -4.97
C GLU A 53 1.21 12.56 -3.73
N ALA A 54 2.02 13.59 -3.47
CA ALA A 54 1.76 14.53 -2.38
C ALA A 54 0.67 15.53 -2.77
N ILE A 55 -0.36 15.68 -1.94
CA ILE A 55 -1.49 16.62 -2.20
C ILE A 55 -1.34 17.97 -1.47
N LYS A 56 -0.29 18.10 -0.65
CA LYS A 56 0.08 19.31 0.08
C LYS A 56 1.60 19.32 0.31
N ASP A 57 2.14 20.46 0.73
CA ASP A 57 3.54 20.54 1.17
C ASP A 57 3.74 19.67 2.43
N ILE A 58 4.79 18.85 2.43
CA ILE A 58 5.10 17.91 3.53
C ILE A 58 6.45 18.31 4.12
N ALA A 59 6.48 18.57 5.42
CA ALA A 59 7.71 18.93 6.11
C ALA A 59 8.58 17.70 6.43
N ALA A 60 9.90 17.90 6.55
CA ALA A 60 10.79 16.82 6.98
C ALA A 60 10.42 16.33 8.40
N GLY A 61 10.18 15.03 8.54
CA GLY A 61 9.74 14.41 9.79
C GLY A 61 8.22 14.36 9.98
N GLU A 62 7.44 14.91 9.06
CA GLU A 62 5.99 14.68 9.01
C GLU A 62 5.67 13.26 8.53
N GLU A 63 4.67 12.62 9.14
CA GLU A 63 4.22 11.29 8.75
C GLU A 63 3.45 11.32 7.43
N LEU A 64 3.70 10.34 6.57
CA LEU A 64 2.95 10.16 5.32
C LEU A 64 1.68 9.37 5.59
N LEU A 65 0.52 9.94 5.23
CA LEU A 65 -0.80 9.42 5.55
C LEU A 65 -1.67 9.36 4.29
N VAL A 66 -2.43 8.27 4.14
CA VAL A 66 -3.38 8.03 3.05
C VAL A 66 -4.80 7.88 3.58
N ASP A 67 -5.81 8.02 2.73
CA ASP A 67 -7.20 7.72 3.10
C ASP A 67 -7.55 6.29 2.70
N TYR A 68 -7.96 5.43 3.64
CA TYR A 68 -8.37 4.06 3.36
C TYR A 68 -9.81 3.98 2.84
N GLY A 69 -10.66 4.95 3.20
CA GLY A 69 -12.04 5.01 2.76
C GLY A 69 -12.18 5.34 1.28
N GLY A 70 -11.27 6.16 0.75
CA GLY A 70 -11.18 6.47 -0.68
C GLY A 70 -10.51 5.39 -1.54
N LEU A 71 -10.02 4.29 -0.96
CA LEU A 71 -9.38 3.18 -1.68
C LEU A 71 -10.37 2.07 -2.07
N VAL A 72 -11.66 2.21 -1.74
CA VAL A 72 -12.70 1.23 -2.04
C VAL A 72 -13.81 1.93 -2.82
N ASP A 73 -13.96 1.57 -4.10
CA ASP A 73 -15.24 1.66 -4.81
C ASP A 73 -15.95 0.30 -4.74
#